data_AF-A0A9P8VCF0-F1
#
_entry.id   AF-A0A9P8VCF0-F1
#
_cell.length_a   1.000
_cell.length_b   1.000
_cell.length_c   1.000
_cell.angle_alpha   90.00
_cell.angle_beta   90.00
_cell.angle_gamma   90.00
#
_symmetry.space_group_name_H-M   'P 1'
#
loop_
_entity.id
_entity.type
_entity.pdbx_description
1 polymer ?
#
loop_
_entity_poly.entity_id
_entity_poly.type
_entity_poly.pdbx_seq_one_letter_code
_entity_poly.pdbx_strand_id
1 'polypeptide(L)'
;MKALVLRTSDKSLHVKDVPEPVPGPGEVLVQVHAIALNPVDALYSFEPIAKQPERVVGTDFAGIVVEAGPGLEHSAHEQTKCGTRVSGFLQGASSVNNRPGAFAEFVVVPYDLLWVVPEDISLASASAGSFMA
;
A
#
# COMPACT_ATOMS: atom_id res chain seq x y z
N MET A 1 -3.01 -12.97 -4.08
CA MET A 1 -1.76 -12.44 -3.52
C MET A 1 -1.61 -12.76 -2.05
N LYS A 2 -0.38 -12.83 -1.55
CA LYS A 2 -0.07 -12.89 -0.11
C LYS A 2 -0.15 -11.49 0.53
N ALA A 3 -0.64 -11.45 1.75
CA ALA A 3 -0.66 -10.24 2.59
C ALA A 3 -0.53 -10.59 4.08
N LEU A 4 -0.04 -9.64 4.88
CA LEU A 4 -0.02 -9.75 6.34
C LEU A 4 -1.36 -9.23 6.90
N VAL A 5 -2.19 -10.16 7.38
CA VAL A 5 -3.56 -9.90 7.82
C VAL A 5 -3.64 -9.95 9.34
N LEU A 6 -4.09 -8.85 9.94
CA LEU A 6 -4.51 -8.75 11.32
C LEU A 6 -5.94 -9.25 11.47
N ARG A 7 -6.16 -10.19 12.40
CA ARG A 7 -7.48 -10.49 12.92
C ARG A 7 -7.76 -9.61 14.14
N THR A 8 -8.76 -8.76 14.07
CA THR A 8 -8.98 -7.73 15.10
C THR A 8 -9.51 -8.27 16.42
N SER A 9 -10.18 -9.43 16.42
CA SER A 9 -10.77 -10.03 17.63
C SER A 9 -9.74 -10.56 18.63
N ASP A 10 -8.64 -11.13 18.14
CA ASP A 10 -7.56 -11.71 18.95
C ASP A 10 -6.20 -11.05 18.72
N LYS A 11 -6.14 -10.03 17.84
CA LYS A 11 -4.95 -9.23 17.52
C LYS A 11 -3.80 -10.06 16.96
N SER A 12 -4.10 -11.20 16.35
CA SER A 12 -3.11 -12.07 15.72
C SER A 12 -2.83 -11.67 14.27
N LEU A 13 -1.57 -11.82 13.84
CA LEU A 13 -1.10 -11.53 12.49
C LEU A 13 -0.78 -12.82 11.75
N HIS A 14 -1.28 -12.95 10.53
CA HIS A 14 -1.10 -14.13 9.69
C HIS A 14 -0.75 -13.72 8.27
N VAL A 15 0.23 -14.38 7.66
CA VAL A 15 0.40 -14.30 6.20
C VAL A 15 -0.69 -15.16 5.57
N LYS A 16 -1.51 -14.57 4.73
CA LYS A 16 -2.64 -15.24 4.07
C LYS A 16 -2.67 -14.94 2.58
N ASP A 17 -3.20 -15.88 1.81
CA ASP A 17 -3.65 -15.64 0.45
C ASP A 17 -4.99 -14.90 0.47
N VAL A 18 -5.02 -13.73 -0.18
CA VAL A 18 -6.19 -12.87 -0.36
C VAL A 18 -6.39 -12.56 -1.85
N PRO A 19 -7.61 -12.18 -2.28
CA PRO A 19 -7.84 -11.75 -3.65
C PRO A 19 -6.93 -10.57 -4.03
N GLU A 20 -6.49 -10.55 -5.28
CA GLU A 20 -5.80 -9.37 -5.81
C GLU A 20 -6.78 -8.20 -5.95
N PRO A 21 -6.38 -6.99 -5.54
CA PRO A 21 -7.24 -5.82 -5.61
C PRO A 21 -7.28 -5.29 -7.04
N VAL A 22 -8.40 -4.65 -7.40
CA VAL A 22 -8.61 -4.03 -8.72
C VAL A 22 -8.68 -2.52 -8.55
N PRO A 23 -7.92 -1.71 -9.32
CA PRO A 23 -7.94 -0.27 -9.16
C PRO A 23 -9.27 0.34 -9.62
N GLY A 24 -9.85 1.22 -8.79
CA GLY A 24 -11.00 2.03 -9.16
C GLY A 24 -10.63 3.31 -9.90
N PRO A 25 -11.61 4.15 -10.29
CA PRO A 25 -11.34 5.44 -10.88
C PRO A 25 -10.45 6.31 -9.98
N GLY A 26 -9.39 6.90 -10.54
CA GLY A 26 -8.43 7.70 -9.78
C GLY A 26 -7.45 6.88 -8.93
N GLU A 27 -7.44 5.56 -9.04
CA GLU A 27 -6.50 4.68 -8.33
C GLU A 27 -5.60 3.95 -9.33
N VAL A 28 -4.45 3.46 -8.83
CA VAL A 28 -3.54 2.60 -9.57
C VAL A 28 -3.25 1.35 -8.76
N LEU A 29 -2.95 0.25 -9.46
CA LEU A 29 -2.44 -0.97 -8.87
C LEU A 29 -0.92 -0.92 -8.89
N VAL A 30 -0.31 -1.13 -7.74
CA VAL A 30 1.15 -1.17 -7.58
C VAL A 30 1.56 -2.58 -7.14
N GLN A 31 2.49 -3.18 -7.86
CA GLN A 31 3.22 -4.35 -7.39
C GLN A 31 4.26 -3.90 -6.37
N VAL A 32 4.15 -4.37 -5.14
CA VAL A 32 5.03 -3.99 -4.03
C VAL A 32 6.34 -4.75 -4.13
N HIS A 33 7.45 -4.02 -4.10
CA HIS A 33 8.80 -4.58 -4.11
C HIS A 33 9.50 -4.45 -2.76
N ALA A 34 9.15 -3.42 -1.99
CA ALA A 34 9.69 -3.19 -0.66
C ALA A 34 8.64 -2.55 0.25
N ILE A 35 8.74 -2.84 1.54
CA ILE A 35 7.95 -2.23 2.62
C ILE A 35 8.91 -1.72 3.70
N ALA A 36 8.50 -0.69 4.43
CA ALA A 36 9.20 -0.28 5.65
C ALA A 36 8.34 -0.59 6.88
N LEU A 37 8.98 -1.09 7.92
CA LEU A 37 8.35 -1.36 9.20
C LEU A 37 8.49 -0.13 10.11
N ASN A 38 7.36 0.43 10.52
CA ASN A 38 7.30 1.61 11.37
C ASN A 38 6.75 1.27 12.76
N PRO A 39 7.02 2.09 13.79
CA PRO A 39 6.40 1.92 15.12
C PRO A 39 4.87 1.91 15.07
N VAL A 40 4.28 2.65 14.13
CA VAL A 40 2.83 2.76 13.93
C VAL A 40 2.20 1.41 13.54
N ASP A 41 2.92 0.57 12.80
CA ASP A 41 2.44 -0.74 12.36
C ASP A 41 2.29 -1.69 13.56
N ALA A 42 3.28 -1.68 14.47
CA ALA A 42 3.23 -2.47 15.69
C ALA A 42 2.13 -1.96 16.64
N LEU A 43 2.07 -0.64 16.84
CA LEU A 43 1.07 0.01 17.70
C LEU A 43 -0.35 -0.37 17.28
N TYR A 44 -0.69 -0.20 16.00
CA TYR A 44 -2.04 -0.48 15.52
C TYR A 44 -2.31 -1.95 15.20
N SER A 45 -1.29 -2.82 15.22
CA SER A 45 -1.52 -4.26 15.30
C SER A 45 -1.95 -4.67 16.72
N PHE A 46 -1.41 -4.01 17.76
CA PHE A 46 -1.75 -4.28 19.15
C PHE A 46 -3.04 -3.58 19.62
N GLU A 47 -3.28 -2.35 19.14
CA GLU A 47 -4.46 -1.54 19.42
C GLU A 47 -5.09 -1.03 18.12
N PRO A 48 -5.71 -1.91 17.32
CA PRO A 48 -6.27 -1.52 16.04
C PRO A 48 -7.40 -0.51 16.17
N ILE A 49 -7.37 0.51 15.31
CA ILE A 49 -8.52 1.39 15.05
C ILE A 49 -9.48 0.71 14.06
N ALA A 50 -8.95 -0.13 13.17
CA ALA A 50 -9.72 -0.89 12.20
C ALA A 50 -10.86 -1.69 12.86
N LYS A 51 -12.06 -1.59 12.27
CA LYS A 51 -13.28 -2.24 12.78
C LYS A 51 -13.62 -3.53 12.03
N GLN A 52 -12.92 -3.80 10.94
CA GLN A 52 -13.11 -4.98 10.12
C GLN A 52 -12.61 -6.22 10.87
N PRO A 53 -13.26 -7.39 10.73
CA PRO A 53 -12.78 -8.62 11.37
C PRO A 53 -11.34 -8.97 10.98
N GLU A 54 -11.00 -8.69 9.72
CA GLU A 54 -9.67 -8.89 9.17
C GLU A 54 -9.22 -7.63 8.41
N ARG A 55 -7.94 -7.27 8.55
CA ARG A 55 -7.33 -6.08 7.94
C ARG A 55 -5.89 -6.38 7.54
N VAL A 56 -5.55 -6.13 6.27
CA VAL A 56 -4.12 -6.05 5.88
C VAL A 56 -3.47 -4.87 6.60
N VAL A 57 -2.35 -5.10 7.27
CA VAL A 57 -1.61 -4.07 8.02
C VAL A 57 -0.52 -3.41 7.16
N GLY A 58 0.29 -2.54 7.75
CA GLY A 58 1.39 -1.89 7.08
C GLY A 58 1.04 -0.51 6.55
N THR A 59 1.97 0.41 6.73
CA THR A 59 1.84 1.78 6.24
C THR A 59 2.60 2.03 4.96
N ASP A 60 3.91 1.74 4.91
CA ASP A 60 4.75 2.19 3.81
C ASP A 60 5.09 1.09 2.80
N PHE A 61 5.17 1.49 1.53
CA PHE A 61 5.61 0.62 0.44
C PHE A 61 6.35 1.40 -0.65
N ALA A 62 7.11 0.67 -1.45
CA ALA A 62 7.59 1.11 -2.75
C ALA A 62 7.47 -0.03 -3.75
N GLY A 63 7.22 0.31 -5.01
CA GLY A 63 6.86 -0.66 -6.01
C GLY A 63 6.79 -0.08 -7.41
N ILE A 64 6.16 -0.86 -8.29
CA ILE A 64 5.97 -0.53 -9.71
C ILE A 64 4.49 -0.47 -10.01
N VAL A 65 4.03 0.59 -10.66
CA VAL A 65 2.65 0.67 -11.17
C VAL A 65 2.48 -0.39 -12.25
N VAL A 66 1.48 -1.26 -12.12
CA VAL A 66 1.20 -2.34 -13.08
C VAL A 66 -0.13 -2.15 -13.82
N GLU A 67 -1.06 -1.40 -13.24
CA GLU A 67 -2.35 -1.09 -13.87
C GLU A 67 -2.87 0.27 -13.40
N ALA A 68 -3.50 1.02 -14.29
CA ALA A 68 -4.19 2.26 -13.96
C ALA A 68 -5.70 2.03 -13.98
N GLY A 69 -6.40 2.59 -13.02
CA GLY A 69 -7.85 2.51 -12.96
C GLY A 69 -8.53 3.35 -14.06
N PRO A 70 -9.85 3.16 -14.26
CA PRO A 70 -10.60 3.82 -15.33
C PRO A 70 -10.48 5.35 -15.30
N GLY A 71 -10.24 5.96 -16.47
CA GLY A 71 -10.13 7.41 -16.62
C GLY A 71 -8.73 7.98 -16.42
N LEU A 72 -7.72 7.14 -16.11
CA LEU A 72 -6.31 7.56 -15.99
C LEU A 72 -5.48 7.26 -17.24
N GLU A 73 -6.07 6.69 -18.29
CA GLU A 73 -5.38 6.23 -19.50
C GLU A 73 -4.59 7.36 -20.17
N HIS A 74 -5.19 8.56 -20.19
CA HIS A 74 -4.63 9.77 -20.80
C HIS A 74 -4.10 10.79 -19.78
N SER A 75 -4.00 10.43 -18.50
CA SER A 75 -3.46 11.31 -17.47
C SER A 75 -2.03 11.75 -17.82
N ALA A 76 -1.66 12.99 -17.51
CA ALA A 76 -0.29 13.49 -17.67
C ALA A 76 0.62 13.14 -16.48
N HIS A 77 0.06 12.58 -15.41
CA HIS A 77 0.79 12.22 -14.20
C HIS A 77 1.59 10.94 -14.41
N GLU A 78 2.90 11.00 -14.17
CA GLU A 78 3.83 9.89 -14.41
C GLU A 78 3.49 8.66 -13.55
N GLN A 79 3.05 8.89 -12.31
CA GLN A 79 2.63 7.84 -11.39
C GLN A 79 1.32 7.13 -11.77
N THR A 80 0.69 7.50 -12.90
CA THR A 80 -0.42 6.72 -13.47
C THR A 80 0.02 5.80 -14.62
N LYS A 81 1.30 5.78 -14.98
CA LYS A 81 1.82 4.98 -16.09
C LYS A 81 2.36 3.65 -15.59
N CYS A 82 1.97 2.57 -16.27
CA CYS A 82 2.54 1.25 -15.98
C CYS A 82 4.06 1.26 -16.20
N GLY A 83 4.80 0.62 -15.30
CA GLY A 83 6.27 0.65 -15.26
C GLY A 83 6.85 1.76 -14.41
N THR A 84 6.06 2.78 -14.02
CA THR A 84 6.55 3.85 -13.14
C THR A 84 6.89 3.32 -11.77
N ARG A 85 8.09 3.67 -11.29
CA ARG A 85 8.56 3.39 -9.94
C ARG A 85 7.92 4.38 -8.98
N VAL A 86 7.22 3.89 -7.97
CA VAL A 86 6.48 4.72 -7.04
C VAL A 86 6.71 4.30 -5.61
N SER A 87 6.46 5.22 -4.69
CA SER A 87 6.34 4.92 -3.27
C SER A 87 5.23 5.78 -2.67
N GLY A 88 4.69 5.31 -1.56
CA GLY A 88 3.46 5.82 -0.97
C GLY A 88 3.23 5.23 0.40
N PHE A 89 2.12 5.65 1.02
CA PHE A 89 1.67 5.10 2.29
C PHE A 89 0.18 4.81 2.30
N LEU A 90 -0.23 3.89 3.17
CA LEU A 90 -1.61 3.50 3.44
C LEU A 90 -1.86 3.51 4.96
N GLN A 91 -3.11 3.63 5.39
CA GLN A 91 -3.38 3.71 6.82
C GLN A 91 -3.32 2.37 7.56
N GLY A 92 -3.32 1.23 6.85
CA GLY A 92 -3.30 -0.11 7.48
C GLY A 92 -4.37 -0.26 8.57
N ALA A 93 -3.95 -0.70 9.76
CA ALA A 93 -4.86 -0.87 10.91
C ALA A 93 -5.18 0.42 11.69
N SER A 94 -4.61 1.58 11.29
CA SER A 94 -4.82 2.88 11.94
C SER A 94 -6.10 3.61 11.49
N SER A 95 -6.92 3.01 10.64
CA SER A 95 -8.11 3.64 10.07
C SER A 95 -9.33 2.72 10.10
N VAL A 96 -10.51 3.34 10.17
CA VAL A 96 -11.82 2.66 10.05
C VAL A 96 -12.26 2.47 8.59
N ASN A 97 -11.59 3.12 7.63
CA ASN A 97 -11.93 3.00 6.21
C ASN A 97 -11.73 1.57 5.70
N ASN A 98 -12.25 1.22 4.52
CA ASN A 98 -12.13 -0.15 3.99
C ASN A 98 -10.83 -0.43 3.24
N ARG A 99 -9.93 0.55 3.06
CA ARG A 99 -8.71 0.37 2.26
C ARG A 99 -7.70 -0.54 2.99
N PRO A 100 -7.21 -1.61 2.36
CA PRO A 100 -6.15 -2.47 2.93
C PRO A 100 -4.86 -1.69 3.22
N GLY A 101 -4.01 -2.23 4.10
CA GLY A 101 -2.66 -1.71 4.34
C GLY A 101 -1.63 -2.15 3.28
N ALA A 102 -0.40 -1.69 3.48
CA ALA A 102 0.70 -1.79 2.53
C ALA A 102 1.47 -3.12 2.55
N PHE A 103 1.32 -3.95 3.59
CA PHE A 103 2.06 -5.21 3.71
C PHE A 103 1.37 -6.33 2.92
N ALA A 104 1.36 -6.18 1.60
CA ALA A 104 0.82 -7.10 0.61
C ALA A 104 1.69 -7.09 -0.66
N GLU A 105 1.57 -8.11 -1.51
CA GLU A 105 2.31 -8.14 -2.79
C GLU A 105 1.78 -7.12 -3.81
N PHE A 106 0.50 -6.72 -3.70
CA PHE A 106 -0.09 -5.64 -4.50
C PHE A 106 -0.95 -4.73 -3.64
N VAL A 107 -0.98 -3.45 -4.01
CA VAL A 107 -1.79 -2.42 -3.34
C VAL A 107 -2.51 -1.55 -4.37
N VAL A 108 -3.74 -1.14 -4.03
CA VAL A 108 -4.49 -0.13 -4.78
C VAL A 108 -4.46 1.18 -4.02
N VAL A 109 -3.99 2.23 -4.68
CA VAL A 109 -3.74 3.54 -4.05
C VAL A 109 -4.20 4.66 -4.99
N PRO A 110 -4.83 5.73 -4.46
CA PRO A 110 -5.03 6.96 -5.23
C PRO A 110 -3.71 7.46 -5.82
N TYR A 111 -3.70 7.76 -7.12
CA TYR A 111 -2.44 8.11 -7.80
C TYR A 111 -1.80 9.41 -7.28
N ASP A 112 -2.60 10.28 -6.67
CA ASP A 112 -2.17 11.57 -6.10
C ASP A 112 -1.54 11.43 -4.71
N LEU A 113 -1.54 10.21 -4.13
CA LEU A 113 -0.83 9.88 -2.89
C LEU A 113 0.51 9.17 -3.13
N LEU A 114 0.94 9.09 -4.40
CA LEU A 114 2.19 8.46 -4.80
C LEU A 114 3.20 9.52 -5.24
N TRP A 115 4.46 9.33 -4.87
CA TRP A 115 5.58 10.02 -5.51
C TRP A 115 6.33 9.06 -6.43
N VAL A 116 6.89 9.63 -7.50
CA VAL A 116 7.78 8.93 -8.41
C VAL A 116 9.13 8.72 -7.74
N VAL A 117 9.67 7.51 -7.86
CA VAL A 117 10.99 7.14 -7.32
C VAL A 117 12.03 7.21 -8.45
N PRO A 118 13.01 8.14 -8.37
CA PRO A 118 14.10 8.25 -9.33
C PRO A 118 14.91 6.95 -9.51
N GLU A 119 15.49 6.75 -10.69
CA GLU A 119 16.27 5.56 -11.05
C GLU A 119 17.44 5.26 -10.11
N ASP A 120 18.08 6.30 -9.57
CA ASP A 120 19.24 6.22 -8.68
C ASP A 120 18.88 5.89 -7.21
N ILE A 121 17.61 5.94 -6.83
CA ILE A 121 17.13 5.57 -5.50
C ILE A 121 16.58 4.15 -5.53
N SER A 122 17.06 3.25 -4.66
CA SER A 122 16.52 1.88 -4.58
C SER A 122 15.08 1.87 -4.03
N LEU A 123 14.24 0.91 -4.46
CA LEU A 123 12.87 0.80 -3.90
C LEU A 123 12.88 0.51 -2.39
N ALA A 124 13.88 -0.23 -1.89
CA ALA A 124 14.03 -0.49 -0.46
C ALA A 124 14.34 0.78 0.35
N SER A 125 15.15 1.69 -0.20
CA SER A 125 15.38 3.00 0.42
C SER A 125 14.16 3.90 0.31
N ALA A 126 13.49 3.89 -0.85
CA ALA A 126 12.30 4.69 -1.10
C ALA A 126 11.12 4.30 -0.19
N SER A 127 10.94 3.02 0.13
CA SER A 127 9.84 2.58 1.00
C SER A 127 9.93 3.11 2.43
N ALA A 128 11.08 3.62 2.88
CA ALA A 128 11.21 4.29 4.18
C ALA A 128 11.01 5.83 4.08
N GLY A 129 10.90 6.37 2.86
CA GLY A 129 10.90 7.80 2.58
C GLY A 129 9.54 8.49 2.75
N SER A 130 8.46 7.74 2.94
CA SER A 130 7.09 8.27 3.03
C SER A 130 6.88 9.31 4.13
N PHE A 131 7.66 9.24 5.21
CA PHE A 131 7.62 10.20 6.31
C PHE A 131 8.44 11.48 6.06
N MET A 132 9.22 11.53 4.99
CA MET A 132 10.07 12.68 4.65
C MET A 132 9.50 13.55 3.51
N ALA A 133 8.41 13.12 2.88
CA ALA A 133 7.74 13.81 1.77
C ALA A 133 6.61 14.73 2.26
#